data_AF-A0A358N0Z8-F1
#
_entry.id   AF-A0A358N0Z8-F1
#
_cell.length_a   1.000
_cell.length_b   1.000
_cell.length_c   1.000
_cell.angle_alpha   90.00
_cell.angle_beta   90.00
_cell.angle_gamma   90.00
#
_symmetry.space_group_name_H-M   'P 1'
#
loop_
_entity.id
_entity.type
_entity.pdbx_description
1 polymer ?
#
loop_
_entity_poly.entity_id
_entity_poly.type
_entity_poly.pdbx_seq_one_letter_code
_entity_poly.pdbx_strand_id
1 'polypeptide(L)'
;MVVIQRGFAALVWTACLPIFNAPYRLRVQIVRWPFSGNASNCRLRSGQACPQRVGKNVLPRNLIIVNQSCASLLITALFMLVLENSLATANDQIFCVTTKIFVGEESDPVSEHQILFDQGLVYDVPLIDRRFVTIFDPAQKRVTLLDRETQVQTSVSTEDLIKITAQARAAVVNDEQKKKLGIEAEVKKIDQGAAYAIQFANLEYRTTTQRPASPKIAAEYAIFVDLASRLNLVRRLGPPPFGRMSLHQKIAANGELPLELTLTITGSKQTEQYRSTHSVGEVADSERQMINEVRGCLALYRPVELKAFPK
;
A
#
# COMPACT_ATOMS: atom_id res chain seq x y z
N MET A 1 -0.01 20.73 2.37
CA MET A 1 -0.70 19.66 3.14
C MET A 1 -0.85 20.18 4.56
N VAL A 2 -2.02 20.73 4.93
CA VAL A 2 -2.11 21.48 6.18
C VAL A 2 -1.90 20.58 7.40
N VAL A 3 -0.77 20.82 8.08
CA VAL A 3 -0.57 20.39 9.46
C VAL A 3 -1.54 21.20 10.31
N ILE A 4 -2.69 20.62 10.64
CA ILE A 4 -3.64 21.21 11.59
C ILE A 4 -3.02 21.10 12.99
N GLN A 5 -2.07 21.99 13.27
CA GLN A 5 -1.33 22.04 14.54
C GLN A 5 -2.01 22.95 15.58
N ARG A 6 -3.27 23.35 15.33
CA ARG A 6 -4.11 24.08 16.28
C ARG A 6 -5.10 23.13 16.93
N GLY A 7 -4.86 22.74 18.18
CA GLY A 7 -5.89 22.12 19.03
C GLY A 7 -5.46 20.95 19.92
N PHE A 8 -4.33 20.29 19.66
CA PHE A 8 -3.87 19.17 20.51
C PHE A 8 -3.23 19.66 21.82
N ALA A 9 -4.08 20.11 22.74
CA ALA A 9 -3.74 20.22 24.15
C ALA A 9 -3.37 18.82 24.68
N ALA A 10 -2.28 18.74 25.44
CA ALA A 10 -1.72 17.47 25.88
C ALA A 10 -2.69 16.67 26.75
N LEU A 11 -3.01 15.44 26.34
CA LEU A 11 -3.66 14.45 27.21
C LEU A 11 -3.10 13.05 26.94
N VAL A 12 -1.99 12.77 27.65
CA VAL A 12 -1.55 11.46 28.16
C VAL A 12 -1.73 10.27 27.21
N TRP A 13 -0.69 10.00 26.42
CA TRP A 13 -0.39 8.64 25.94
C TRP A 13 0.86 8.11 26.66
N THR A 14 0.68 7.71 27.91
CA THR A 14 1.72 7.11 28.75
C THR A 14 1.29 5.70 29.17
N ALA A 15 1.40 4.74 28.25
CA ALA A 15 1.33 3.31 28.56
C ALA A 15 2.06 2.47 27.51
N CYS A 16 3.22 1.92 27.92
CA CYS A 16 3.84 0.70 27.38
C CYS A 16 4.10 0.60 25.86
N LEU A 17 5.16 1.25 25.40
CA LEU A 17 6.04 0.73 24.34
C LEU A 17 7.50 0.91 24.80
N PRO A 18 8.29 -0.16 25.00
CA PRO A 18 9.64 -0.04 25.54
C PRO A 18 10.60 0.54 24.51
N ILE A 19 11.14 1.71 24.84
CA ILE A 19 12.52 2.18 24.60
C ILE A 19 13.26 1.50 23.44
N PHE A 20 13.32 2.19 22.30
CA PHE A 20 14.47 2.08 21.38
C PHE A 20 15.16 3.44 21.29
N ASN A 21 16.20 3.63 22.09
CA ASN A 21 17.02 4.83 22.10
C ASN A 21 18.50 4.47 22.39
N ALA A 22 19.23 4.05 21.35
CA ALA A 22 20.69 3.99 21.32
C ALA A 22 21.18 3.89 19.85
N PRO A 23 22.28 4.54 19.45
CA PRO A 23 22.75 4.56 18.06
C PRO A 23 23.91 3.58 17.82
N TYR A 24 23.79 2.59 16.91
CA TYR A 24 24.98 1.91 16.36
C TYR A 24 24.83 1.36 14.93
N ARG A 25 25.98 1.23 14.27
CA ARG A 25 26.16 0.76 12.89
C ARG A 25 25.77 -0.71 12.73
N LEU A 26 25.16 -1.08 11.59
CA LEU A 26 25.03 -2.48 11.20
C LEU A 26 26.41 -3.12 10.96
N ARG A 27 26.76 -4.10 11.79
CA ARG A 27 27.54 -5.28 11.36
C ARG A 27 26.62 -6.48 11.48
N VAL A 28 26.54 -7.28 10.41
CA VAL A 28 25.79 -8.54 10.43
C VAL A 28 26.58 -9.57 11.23
N GLN A 29 26.04 -10.00 12.37
CA GLN A 29 26.44 -11.24 13.04
C GLN A 29 25.20 -12.12 13.21
N ILE A 30 25.28 -13.33 12.65
CA ILE A 30 24.26 -14.36 12.80
C ILE A 30 24.42 -14.97 14.20
N VAL A 31 23.54 -14.60 15.13
CA VAL A 31 23.51 -15.20 16.47
C VAL A 31 22.52 -16.37 16.46
N ARG A 32 23.04 -17.60 16.37
CA ARG A 32 22.27 -18.81 16.71
C ARG A 32 22.00 -18.81 18.21
N TRP A 33 20.73 -18.92 18.61
CA TRP A 33 20.35 -19.25 19.98
C TRP A 33 20.01 -20.75 20.08
N PRO A 34 20.39 -21.44 21.19
CA PRO A 34 20.24 -22.88 21.30
C PRO A 34 18.84 -23.29 21.74
N PHE A 35 18.26 -24.26 21.03
CA PHE A 35 17.17 -25.08 21.59
C PHE A 35 17.79 -26.22 22.41
N SER A 36 17.58 -26.17 23.73
CA SER A 36 17.73 -27.31 24.64
C SER A 36 16.33 -27.63 25.17
N GLY A 37 15.83 -28.83 24.92
CA GLY A 37 14.46 -29.23 25.24
C GLY A 37 14.26 -30.72 25.04
N ASN A 38 14.27 -31.46 26.16
CA ASN A 38 14.34 -32.93 26.21
C ASN A 38 13.30 -33.66 25.36
N ALA A 39 13.76 -34.71 24.67
CA ALA A 39 12.92 -35.83 24.30
C ALA A 39 12.80 -36.81 25.48
N SER A 40 11.60 -37.28 25.79
CA SER A 40 11.40 -38.34 26.78
C SER A 40 10.21 -39.24 26.45
N ASN A 41 10.53 -40.51 26.21
CA ASN A 41 9.75 -41.72 26.50
C ASN A 41 8.27 -41.83 26.04
N CYS A 42 8.07 -42.62 24.99
CA CYS A 42 7.01 -43.64 24.94
C CYS A 42 7.61 -44.96 24.41
N ARG A 43 7.51 -46.07 25.15
CA ARG A 43 8.06 -47.38 24.76
C ARG A 43 7.11 -48.54 25.14
N LEU A 44 6.80 -49.37 24.14
CA LEU A 44 6.42 -50.80 24.20
C LEU A 44 5.10 -51.24 24.88
N ARG A 45 4.23 -51.91 24.10
CA ARG A 45 3.87 -53.37 24.12
C ARG A 45 2.57 -53.59 23.31
N SER A 46 2.25 -54.74 22.67
CA SER A 46 3.02 -55.94 22.26
C SER A 46 2.13 -56.94 21.47
N GLY A 47 2.68 -57.66 20.47
CA GLY A 47 2.08 -58.86 19.83
C GLY A 47 0.90 -58.58 18.87
N GLN A 48 0.52 -59.40 17.87
CA GLN A 48 0.92 -60.71 17.31
C GLN A 48 0.42 -60.73 15.82
N ALA A 49 0.90 -61.51 14.84
CA ALA A 49 2.08 -62.38 14.64
C ALA A 49 2.28 -62.59 13.10
N CYS A 50 3.15 -63.53 12.68
CA CYS A 50 3.36 -63.98 11.28
C CYS A 50 3.20 -65.51 11.22
N PRO A 51 2.85 -66.16 10.08
CA PRO A 51 3.81 -66.46 9.00
C PRO A 51 3.15 -66.46 7.58
N GLN A 52 3.70 -66.87 6.42
CA GLN A 52 4.94 -67.54 5.99
C GLN A 52 5.13 -67.39 4.44
N ARG A 53 6.38 -67.47 3.90
CA ARG A 53 6.85 -68.15 2.63
C ARG A 53 6.05 -67.96 1.28
N VAL A 54 6.56 -67.89 0.04
CA VAL A 54 7.85 -68.08 -0.72
C VAL A 54 7.78 -67.13 -1.96
N GLY A 55 8.80 -66.70 -2.72
CA GLY A 55 10.27 -66.80 -2.65
C GLY A 55 10.95 -67.19 -3.99
N LYS A 56 12.16 -66.68 -4.26
CA LYS A 56 13.12 -66.96 -5.36
C LYS A 56 12.94 -66.26 -6.74
N ASN A 57 13.89 -65.34 -7.00
CA ASN A 57 14.80 -65.21 -8.16
C ASN A 57 14.37 -65.68 -9.56
N VAL A 58 14.66 -64.85 -10.59
CA VAL A 58 15.70 -65.07 -11.63
C VAL A 58 15.74 -63.89 -12.64
N LEU A 59 16.95 -63.41 -12.94
CA LEU A 59 17.33 -62.52 -14.07
C LEU A 59 18.16 -63.36 -15.07
N PRO A 60 18.55 -62.84 -16.26
CA PRO A 60 17.83 -62.00 -17.24
C PRO A 60 17.86 -62.66 -18.64
N ARG A 61 17.37 -62.00 -19.69
CA ARG A 61 17.82 -62.26 -21.08
C ARG A 61 17.77 -61.02 -21.96
N ASN A 62 18.83 -60.84 -22.75
CA ASN A 62 18.97 -59.76 -23.74
C ASN A 62 18.11 -60.04 -24.98
N LEU A 63 17.61 -58.99 -25.62
CA LEU A 63 17.48 -58.97 -27.08
C LEU A 63 17.67 -57.55 -27.62
N ILE A 64 18.52 -57.42 -28.63
CA ILE A 64 18.79 -56.18 -29.37
C ILE A 64 17.97 -56.23 -30.66
N ILE A 65 17.29 -55.14 -31.01
CA ILE A 65 16.88 -54.84 -32.40
C ILE A 65 17.21 -53.37 -32.68
N VAL A 66 17.85 -53.12 -33.82
CA VAL A 66 18.26 -51.79 -34.31
C VAL A 66 17.65 -51.58 -35.70
N ASN A 67 16.98 -50.43 -35.91
CA ASN A 67 16.91 -49.65 -37.17
C ASN A 67 16.07 -48.39 -36.89
N GLN A 68 16.54 -47.14 -37.07
CA GLN A 68 16.77 -46.45 -38.36
C GLN A 68 15.59 -46.65 -39.34
N SER A 69 14.70 -45.67 -39.58
CA SER A 69 15.03 -44.39 -40.24
C SER A 69 13.83 -43.41 -40.36
N CYS A 70 14.17 -42.13 -40.55
CA CYS A 70 13.45 -41.09 -41.31
C CYS A 70 12.08 -40.52 -40.87
N ALA A 71 11.98 -39.19 -41.09
CA ALA A 71 10.77 -38.41 -41.35
C ALA A 71 9.76 -38.14 -40.22
N SER A 72 10.15 -37.38 -39.18
CA SER A 72 9.20 -36.50 -38.47
C SER A 72 9.86 -35.28 -37.79
N LEU A 73 10.59 -34.50 -38.59
CA LEU A 73 11.19 -33.22 -38.20
C LEU A 73 10.99 -32.23 -39.35
N LEU A 74 9.82 -31.58 -39.42
CA LEU A 74 9.55 -30.38 -40.25
C LEU A 74 8.13 -29.75 -40.10
N ILE A 75 7.20 -30.32 -39.31
CA ILE A 75 5.81 -29.79 -39.17
C ILE A 75 5.47 -29.37 -37.72
N THR A 76 6.44 -28.77 -37.01
CA THR A 76 6.23 -28.11 -35.71
C THR A 76 6.88 -26.73 -35.62
N ALA A 77 7.33 -26.17 -36.75
CA ALA A 77 7.94 -24.83 -36.83
C ALA A 77 6.95 -23.73 -37.31
N LEU A 78 5.76 -24.09 -37.80
CA LEU A 78 4.80 -23.16 -38.42
C LEU A 78 3.59 -22.79 -37.53
N PHE A 79 3.58 -23.21 -36.26
CA PHE A 79 2.51 -22.93 -35.29
C PHE A 79 2.98 -22.14 -34.05
N MET A 80 4.21 -21.61 -34.08
CA MET A 80 4.84 -20.82 -33.01
C MET A 80 5.16 -19.39 -33.45
N LEU A 81 4.36 -18.84 -34.37
CA LEU A 81 4.55 -17.51 -34.97
C LEU A 81 3.26 -16.66 -35.02
N VAL A 82 2.28 -16.96 -34.17
CA VAL A 82 1.14 -16.09 -33.86
C VAL A 82 0.90 -16.07 -32.33
N LEU A 83 1.96 -15.80 -31.57
CA LEU A 83 1.79 -15.05 -30.33
C LEU A 83 2.20 -13.62 -30.64
N GLU A 84 1.31 -12.93 -31.34
CA GLU A 84 1.42 -11.48 -31.49
C GLU A 84 1.52 -10.89 -30.10
N ASN A 85 2.61 -10.18 -29.85
CA ASN A 85 2.79 -9.41 -28.64
C ASN A 85 1.69 -8.34 -28.62
N SER A 86 0.57 -8.69 -27.98
CA SER A 86 -0.29 -7.73 -27.30
C SER A 86 0.49 -7.15 -26.12
N LEU A 87 1.57 -6.43 -26.44
CA LEU A 87 1.93 -5.23 -25.72
C LEU A 87 0.71 -4.35 -25.82
N ALA A 88 -0.19 -4.51 -24.85
CA ALA A 88 -1.20 -3.51 -24.58
C ALA A 88 -0.42 -2.21 -24.44
N THR A 89 -0.57 -1.33 -25.44
CA THR A 89 -0.20 0.07 -25.31
C THR A 89 -1.02 0.55 -24.14
N ALA A 90 -0.39 0.55 -22.96
CA ALA A 90 -1.03 0.92 -21.72
C ALA A 90 -1.49 2.35 -21.92
N ASN A 91 -2.78 2.53 -22.22
CA ASN A 91 -3.29 3.80 -22.69
C ASN A 91 -3.08 4.78 -21.54
N ASP A 92 -2.09 5.66 -21.71
CA ASP A 92 -1.42 6.37 -20.64
C ASP A 92 -2.23 7.63 -20.34
N GLN A 93 -3.47 7.37 -19.93
CA GLN A 93 -4.50 8.36 -19.74
C GLN A 93 -4.02 9.35 -18.68
N ILE A 94 -3.68 10.55 -19.12
CA ILE A 94 -3.29 11.64 -18.23
C ILE A 94 -4.58 12.22 -17.63
N PHE A 95 -4.72 12.20 -16.31
CA PHE A 95 -5.88 12.76 -15.61
C PHE A 95 -5.47 13.45 -14.30
N CYS A 96 -6.35 14.30 -13.79
CA CYS A 96 -6.21 14.89 -12.46
C CYS A 96 -7.33 14.41 -11.53
N VAL A 97 -7.04 14.37 -10.23
CA VAL A 97 -8.04 14.32 -9.18
C VAL A 97 -7.81 15.52 -8.27
N THR A 98 -8.78 16.43 -8.22
CA THR A 98 -8.75 17.51 -7.24
C THR A 98 -9.42 17.04 -5.96
N THR A 99 -8.70 17.07 -4.85
CA THR A 99 -9.20 16.74 -3.52
C THR A 99 -9.24 18.00 -2.66
N LYS A 100 -10.42 18.35 -2.15
CA LYS A 100 -10.62 19.42 -1.16
C LYS A 100 -10.97 18.80 0.20
N ILE A 101 -10.49 19.40 1.28
CA ILE A 101 -10.71 18.95 2.67
C ILE A 101 -11.22 20.14 3.48
N PHE A 102 -12.31 19.93 4.21
CA PHE A 102 -13.04 20.90 5.03
C PHE A 102 -13.11 20.39 6.48
N VAL A 103 -13.22 21.30 7.45
CA VAL A 103 -13.31 20.97 8.89
C VAL A 103 -14.67 21.43 9.42
N GLY A 104 -15.37 20.55 10.13
CA GLY A 104 -16.72 20.81 10.63
C GLY A 104 -17.67 21.22 9.51
N GLU A 105 -18.33 22.37 9.70
CA GLU A 105 -19.29 22.95 8.76
C GLU A 105 -18.69 24.06 7.87
N GLU A 106 -17.37 24.25 7.89
CA GLU A 106 -16.71 25.29 7.09
C GLU A 106 -16.89 25.05 5.57
N SER A 107 -17.22 26.14 4.85
CA SER A 107 -17.40 26.14 3.40
C SER A 107 -16.09 26.21 2.62
N ASP A 108 -15.06 26.83 3.22
CA ASP A 108 -13.75 26.97 2.61
C ASP A 108 -12.88 25.75 2.94
N PRO A 109 -12.12 25.21 1.97
CA PRO A 109 -11.26 24.06 2.23
C PRO A 109 -10.04 24.48 3.05
N VAL A 110 -9.77 23.79 4.15
CA VAL A 110 -8.51 23.94 4.91
C VAL A 110 -7.32 23.34 4.15
N SER A 111 -7.54 22.39 3.24
CA SER A 111 -6.49 21.82 2.39
C SER A 111 -7.08 21.46 1.02
N GLU A 112 -6.38 21.84 -0.05
CA GLU A 112 -6.73 21.51 -1.43
C GLU A 112 -5.50 20.98 -2.15
N HIS A 113 -5.68 19.90 -2.90
CA HIS A 113 -4.62 19.14 -3.56
C HIS A 113 -5.03 18.81 -5.00
N GLN A 114 -4.12 19.04 -5.94
CA GLN A 114 -4.18 18.46 -7.28
C GLN A 114 -3.29 17.21 -7.31
N ILE A 115 -3.92 16.07 -7.57
CA ILE A 115 -3.26 14.79 -7.70
C ILE A 115 -3.20 14.48 -9.20
N LEU A 116 -2.04 14.66 -9.80
CA LEU A 116 -1.83 14.57 -11.25
C LEU A 116 -1.23 13.22 -11.62
N PHE A 117 -1.85 12.51 -12.55
CA PHE A 117 -1.40 11.21 -13.05
C PHE A 117 -0.85 11.40 -14.47
N ASP A 118 0.44 11.16 -14.66
CA ASP A 118 1.15 11.34 -15.94
C ASP A 118 2.28 10.31 -16.05
N GLN A 119 2.26 9.48 -17.09
CA GLN A 119 3.31 8.49 -17.38
C GLN A 119 3.63 7.52 -16.22
N GLY A 120 2.57 7.04 -15.55
CA GLY A 120 2.65 6.18 -14.36
C GLY A 120 3.20 6.85 -13.10
N LEU A 121 3.57 8.13 -13.16
CA LEU A 121 3.93 8.95 -12.00
C LEU A 121 2.69 9.62 -11.43
N VAL A 122 2.65 9.78 -10.10
CA VAL A 122 1.59 10.53 -9.41
C VAL A 122 2.21 11.70 -8.68
N TYR A 123 1.78 12.92 -8.99
CA TYR A 123 2.21 14.15 -8.35
C TYR A 123 1.10 14.67 -7.43
N ASP A 124 1.30 14.62 -6.12
CA ASP A 124 0.41 15.21 -5.13
C ASP A 124 0.91 16.62 -4.79
N VAL A 125 0.24 17.62 -5.38
CA VAL A 125 0.60 19.04 -5.26
C VAL A 125 -0.48 19.80 -4.50
N PRO A 126 -0.21 20.29 -3.28
CA PRO A 126 -1.15 21.12 -2.55
C PRO A 126 -1.24 22.53 -3.14
N LEU A 127 -2.46 23.07 -3.22
CA LEU A 127 -2.74 24.40 -3.79
C LEU A 127 -2.74 25.55 -2.78
N ILE A 128 -3.09 25.25 -1.51
CA ILE A 128 -3.16 26.23 -0.41
C ILE A 128 -1.79 26.36 0.25
N ASP A 129 -1.40 25.38 1.09
CA ASP A 129 -0.03 25.25 1.59
C ASP A 129 0.82 24.55 0.53
N ARG A 130 1.41 25.34 -0.36
CA ARG A 130 2.20 24.90 -1.52
C ARG A 130 3.60 24.36 -1.19
N ARG A 131 3.99 24.35 0.09
CA ARG A 131 5.38 24.06 0.51
C ARG A 131 5.85 22.65 0.14
N PHE A 132 5.06 21.64 0.47
CA PHE A 132 5.45 20.25 0.34
C PHE A 132 4.78 19.58 -0.86
N VAL A 133 5.56 19.00 -1.76
CA VAL A 133 5.06 18.19 -2.89
C VAL A 133 5.48 16.74 -2.70
N THR A 134 4.59 15.79 -3.00
CA THR A 134 4.92 14.36 -2.97
C THR A 134 4.82 13.78 -4.37
N ILE A 135 5.82 13.01 -4.79
CA ILE A 135 5.85 12.32 -6.07
C ILE A 135 5.94 10.83 -5.80
N PHE A 136 4.99 10.05 -6.34
CA PHE A 136 4.98 8.60 -6.28
C PHE A 136 5.43 8.06 -7.63
N ASP A 137 6.47 7.23 -7.60
CA ASP A 137 7.04 6.54 -8.76
C ASP A 137 6.98 5.02 -8.51
N PRO A 138 5.84 4.37 -8.85
CA PRO A 138 5.67 2.93 -8.69
C PRO A 138 6.68 2.14 -9.53
N ALA A 139 7.04 2.63 -10.71
CA ALA A 139 7.96 1.97 -11.64
C ALA A 139 9.39 1.88 -11.06
N GLN A 140 9.89 2.96 -10.47
CA GLN A 140 11.18 2.98 -9.76
C GLN A 140 11.06 2.61 -8.26
N LYS A 141 9.88 2.14 -7.83
CA LYS A 141 9.58 1.73 -6.44
C LYS A 141 9.97 2.79 -5.40
N ARG A 142 9.66 4.07 -5.66
CA ARG A 142 10.12 5.20 -4.84
C ARG A 142 9.01 6.21 -4.61
N VAL A 143 9.05 6.86 -3.45
CA VAL A 143 8.26 8.05 -3.14
C VAL A 143 9.23 9.17 -2.78
N THR A 144 9.13 10.31 -3.45
CA THR A 144 9.97 11.50 -3.20
C THR A 144 9.13 12.60 -2.58
N LEU A 145 9.67 13.23 -1.55
CA LEU A 145 9.13 14.42 -0.90
C LEU A 145 10.02 15.61 -1.26
N LEU A 146 9.41 16.73 -1.66
CA LEU A 146 10.07 18.01 -1.91
C LEU A 146 9.62 19.04 -0.87
N ASP A 147 10.54 19.86 -0.39
CA ASP A 147 10.23 21.11 0.32
C ASP A 147 10.64 22.30 -0.56
N ARG A 148 9.65 23.05 -1.08
CA ARG A 148 9.87 24.20 -1.96
C ARG A 148 10.51 25.40 -1.27
N GLU A 149 10.35 25.53 0.05
CA GLU A 149 10.94 26.65 0.80
C GLU A 149 12.43 26.44 1.04
N THR A 150 12.81 25.23 1.48
CA THR A 150 14.22 24.92 1.82
C THR A 150 15.01 24.29 0.66
N GLN A 151 14.35 24.04 -0.48
CA GLN A 151 14.92 23.46 -1.69
C GLN A 151 15.65 22.13 -1.45
N VAL A 152 15.09 21.31 -0.56
CA VAL A 152 15.57 19.95 -0.28
C VAL A 152 14.57 18.91 -0.75
N GLN A 153 15.08 17.73 -1.05
CA GLN A 153 14.28 16.55 -1.36
C GLN A 153 14.73 15.34 -0.55
N THR A 154 13.82 14.42 -0.26
CA THR A 154 14.16 13.11 0.30
C THR A 154 13.33 12.02 -0.38
N SER A 155 13.82 10.79 -0.36
CA SER A 155 13.15 9.66 -0.99
C SER A 155 13.06 8.45 -0.06
N VAL A 156 11.96 7.71 -0.17
CA VAL A 156 11.71 6.47 0.57
C VAL A 156 11.34 5.39 -0.44
N SER A 157 11.85 4.17 -0.29
CA SER A 157 11.45 3.08 -1.17
C SER A 157 10.02 2.62 -0.85
N THR A 158 9.23 2.24 -1.86
CA THR A 158 7.89 1.67 -1.62
C THR A 158 8.00 0.33 -0.89
N GLU A 159 9.10 -0.41 -1.05
CA GLU A 159 9.39 -1.63 -0.30
C GLU A 159 9.56 -1.36 1.20
N ASP A 160 10.24 -0.28 1.60
CA ASP A 160 10.32 0.13 3.00
C ASP A 160 8.97 0.59 3.54
N LEU A 161 8.18 1.35 2.77
CA LEU A 161 6.81 1.74 3.14
C LEU A 161 5.93 0.49 3.39
N ILE A 162 6.02 -0.51 2.52
CA ILE A 162 5.30 -1.79 2.65
C ILE A 162 5.79 -2.55 3.89
N LYS A 163 7.11 -2.70 4.06
CA LYS A 163 7.76 -3.41 5.16
C LYS A 163 7.43 -2.81 6.52
N ILE A 164 7.55 -1.49 6.68
CA ILE A 164 7.24 -0.79 7.93
C ILE A 164 5.75 -0.95 8.26
N THR A 165 4.86 -0.83 7.26
CA THR A 165 3.42 -1.02 7.47
C THR A 165 3.07 -2.46 7.85
N ALA A 166 3.71 -3.45 7.22
CA ALA A 166 3.53 -4.86 7.55
C ALA A 166 4.06 -5.20 8.95
N GLN A 167 5.22 -4.65 9.34
CA GLN A 167 5.78 -4.78 10.69
C GLN A 167 4.89 -4.12 11.74
N ALA A 168 4.37 -2.92 11.48
CA ALA A 168 3.42 -2.24 12.34
C ALA A 168 2.12 -3.04 12.51
N ARG A 169 1.64 -3.71 11.46
CA ARG A 169 0.47 -4.62 11.53
C ARG A 169 0.79 -5.88 12.34
N ALA A 170 1.95 -6.49 12.13
CA ALA A 170 2.37 -7.74 12.78
C ALA A 170 2.74 -7.58 14.26
N ALA A 171 3.18 -6.38 14.68
CA ALA A 171 3.44 -6.07 16.09
C ALA A 171 2.17 -6.03 16.95
N VAL A 172 0.98 -5.95 16.33
CA VAL A 172 -0.31 -5.85 17.01
C VAL A 172 -0.87 -7.26 17.24
N VAL A 173 -0.50 -7.84 18.39
CA VAL A 173 -0.82 -9.23 18.73
C VAL A 173 -2.16 -9.42 19.43
N ASN A 174 -2.71 -8.41 20.11
CA ASN A 174 -3.99 -8.52 20.83
C ASN A 174 -5.17 -7.91 20.05
N ASP A 175 -6.33 -8.55 20.16
CA ASP A 175 -7.51 -8.22 19.35
C ASP A 175 -8.10 -6.84 19.70
N GLU A 176 -7.91 -6.36 20.93
CA GLU A 176 -8.35 -5.01 21.32
C GLU A 176 -7.59 -3.93 20.55
N GLN A 177 -6.26 -4.05 20.43
CA GLN A 177 -5.46 -3.15 19.61
C GLN A 177 -5.75 -3.30 18.11
N LYS A 178 -5.99 -4.52 17.61
CA LYS A 178 -6.39 -4.72 16.19
C LYS A 178 -7.70 -4.00 15.87
N LYS A 179 -8.70 -4.12 16.75
CA LYS A 179 -9.96 -3.38 16.68
C LYS A 179 -9.74 -1.87 16.79
N LYS A 180 -8.87 -1.42 17.70
CA LYS A 180 -8.57 0.01 17.86
C LYS A 180 -7.86 0.64 16.66
N LEU A 181 -7.02 -0.12 15.96
CA LEU A 181 -6.25 0.35 14.80
C LEU A 181 -6.97 0.13 13.46
N GLY A 182 -8.16 -0.47 13.45
CA GLY A 182 -8.90 -0.77 12.23
C GLY A 182 -8.28 -1.88 11.37
N ILE A 183 -7.48 -2.77 11.97
CA ILE A 183 -6.81 -3.88 11.27
C ILE A 183 -7.81 -4.94 10.81
N GLU A 184 -8.82 -5.21 11.63
CA GLU A 184 -9.91 -6.19 11.43
C GLU A 184 -11.26 -5.49 11.16
N ALA A 185 -11.24 -4.19 10.83
CA ALA A 185 -12.47 -3.44 10.58
C ALA A 185 -13.03 -3.74 9.18
N GLU A 186 -14.34 -3.99 9.12
CA GLU A 186 -15.03 -4.38 7.89
C GLU A 186 -15.64 -3.17 7.17
N VAL A 187 -15.49 -3.14 5.84
CA VAL A 187 -16.16 -2.15 4.99
C VAL A 187 -17.58 -2.62 4.71
N LYS A 188 -18.56 -1.85 5.19
CA LYS A 188 -19.98 -2.09 4.97
C LYS A 188 -20.49 -1.20 3.84
N LYS A 189 -21.33 -1.72 2.96
CA LYS A 189 -22.17 -0.89 2.10
C LYS A 189 -23.36 -0.39 2.93
N ILE A 190 -23.62 0.92 2.94
CA ILE A 190 -24.58 1.54 3.87
C ILE A 190 -25.90 1.98 3.23
N ASP A 191 -26.00 1.92 1.91
CA ASP A 191 -27.19 2.26 1.15
C ASP A 191 -27.43 1.29 -0.03
N GLN A 192 -28.59 1.44 -0.69
CA GLN A 192 -28.82 0.81 -2.00
C GLN A 192 -28.02 1.48 -3.13
N GLY A 193 -27.60 2.73 -2.93
CA GLY A 193 -26.77 3.54 -3.82
C GLY A 193 -25.32 3.07 -3.91
N ALA A 194 -24.37 4.00 -3.78
CA ALA A 194 -22.95 3.73 -3.90
C ALA A 194 -22.17 4.31 -2.71
N ALA A 195 -22.64 4.03 -1.49
CA ALA A 195 -22.01 4.49 -0.26
C ALA A 195 -21.44 3.35 0.60
N TYR A 196 -20.28 3.61 1.18
CA TYR A 196 -19.53 2.70 2.03
C TYR A 196 -19.20 3.35 3.37
N ALA A 197 -19.11 2.54 4.42
CA ALA A 197 -18.57 2.96 5.70
C ALA A 197 -17.60 1.93 6.28
N ILE A 198 -16.69 2.40 7.11
CA ILE A 198 -15.86 1.56 7.99
C ILE A 198 -15.68 2.28 9.33
N GLN A 199 -15.86 1.54 10.42
CA GLN A 199 -15.83 2.08 11.77
C GLN A 199 -14.88 1.26 12.64
N PHE A 200 -14.04 1.93 13.43
CA PHE A 200 -13.08 1.31 14.34
C PHE A 200 -12.65 2.28 15.44
N ALA A 201 -12.40 1.78 16.67
CA ALA A 201 -12.26 2.63 17.86
C ALA A 201 -13.38 3.70 17.94
N ASN A 202 -12.98 4.97 17.88
CA ASN A 202 -13.81 6.16 17.88
C ASN A 202 -13.80 6.88 16.51
N LEU A 203 -13.35 6.18 15.46
CA LEU A 203 -13.22 6.68 14.10
C LEU A 203 -14.32 6.06 13.23
N GLU A 204 -15.01 6.88 12.45
CA GLU A 204 -15.91 6.41 11.40
C GLU A 204 -15.56 7.13 10.09
N TYR A 205 -15.34 6.34 9.03
CA TYR A 205 -15.33 6.85 7.66
C TYR A 205 -16.67 6.53 7.01
N ARG A 206 -17.27 7.51 6.35
CA ARG A 206 -18.42 7.35 5.44
C ARG A 206 -18.08 7.98 4.11
N THR A 207 -18.42 7.35 3.00
CA THR A 207 -18.13 7.89 1.67
C THR A 207 -19.16 7.48 0.65
N THR A 208 -19.58 8.43 -0.18
CA THR A 208 -20.28 8.18 -1.46
C THR A 208 -19.23 8.00 -2.54
N THR A 209 -19.53 7.25 -3.60
CA THR A 209 -18.61 7.04 -4.72
C THR A 209 -19.18 7.51 -6.06
N GLN A 210 -18.26 7.68 -7.01
CA GLN A 210 -18.50 7.95 -8.41
C GLN A 210 -17.81 6.88 -9.26
N ARG A 211 -18.30 6.65 -10.48
CA ARG A 211 -17.62 5.83 -11.47
C ARG A 211 -16.85 6.74 -12.43
N PRO A 212 -15.50 6.69 -12.44
CA PRO A 212 -14.73 7.43 -13.44
C PRO A 212 -14.95 6.84 -14.84
N ALA A 213 -14.56 7.60 -15.87
CA ALA A 213 -14.70 7.20 -17.28
C ALA A 213 -13.95 5.90 -17.65
N SER A 214 -12.98 5.49 -16.84
CA SER A 214 -12.24 4.23 -16.97
C SER A 214 -11.97 3.62 -15.60
N PRO A 215 -12.17 2.30 -15.39
CA PRO A 215 -11.82 1.64 -14.12
C PRO A 215 -10.31 1.68 -13.81
N LYS A 216 -9.46 1.98 -14.82
CA LYS A 216 -8.02 2.24 -14.61
C LYS A 216 -7.80 3.42 -13.64
N ILE A 217 -8.58 4.49 -13.76
CA ILE A 217 -8.53 5.67 -12.88
C ILE A 217 -8.76 5.29 -11.42
N ALA A 218 -9.78 4.46 -11.16
CA ALA A 218 -10.08 3.95 -9.82
C ALA A 218 -8.92 3.12 -9.24
N ALA A 219 -8.30 2.26 -10.06
CA ALA A 219 -7.17 1.44 -9.65
C ALA A 219 -5.90 2.27 -9.34
N GLU A 220 -5.55 3.24 -10.20
CA GLU A 220 -4.38 4.09 -10.01
C GLU A 220 -4.56 5.04 -8.81
N TYR A 221 -5.75 5.61 -8.63
CA TYR A 221 -6.08 6.39 -7.44
C TYR A 221 -5.98 5.57 -6.16
N ALA A 222 -6.38 4.29 -6.18
CA ALA A 222 -6.25 3.41 -5.02
C ALA A 222 -4.79 3.07 -4.68
N ILE A 223 -3.94 2.87 -5.69
CA ILE A 223 -2.49 2.70 -5.51
C ILE A 223 -1.89 3.96 -4.85
N PHE A 224 -2.27 5.15 -5.33
CA PHE A 224 -1.88 6.42 -4.70
C PHE A 224 -2.33 6.50 -3.24
N VAL A 225 -3.60 6.24 -2.93
CA VAL A 225 -4.10 6.33 -1.54
C VAL A 225 -3.46 5.29 -0.62
N ASP A 226 -3.18 4.08 -1.10
CA ASP A 226 -2.45 3.06 -0.33
C ASP A 226 -1.02 3.53 0.00
N LEU A 227 -0.26 4.01 -1.00
CA LEU A 227 1.09 4.53 -0.80
C LEU A 227 1.12 5.78 0.10
N ALA A 228 0.20 6.72 -0.09
CA ALA A 228 0.05 7.92 0.75
C ALA A 228 -0.29 7.54 2.21
N SER A 229 -1.14 6.54 2.42
CA SER A 229 -1.48 6.03 3.77
C SER A 229 -0.27 5.40 4.47
N ARG A 230 0.57 4.65 3.74
CA ARG A 230 1.83 4.11 4.28
C ARG A 230 2.87 5.19 4.57
N LEU A 231 2.98 6.20 3.69
CA LEU A 231 3.87 7.34 3.89
C LEU A 231 3.48 8.13 5.15
N ASN A 232 2.18 8.35 5.35
CA ASN A 232 1.66 9.00 6.56
C ASN A 232 1.95 8.20 7.83
N LEU A 233 1.88 6.85 7.78
CA LEU A 233 2.30 6.02 8.91
C LEU A 233 3.80 6.22 9.24
N VAL A 234 4.68 6.25 8.23
CA VAL A 234 6.12 6.48 8.42
C VAL A 234 6.41 7.89 8.95
N ARG A 235 5.70 8.91 8.46
CA ARG A 235 5.77 10.29 8.97
C ARG A 235 5.06 10.50 10.31
N ARG A 236 4.27 9.52 10.78
CA ARG A 236 3.41 9.56 11.98
C ARG A 236 2.35 10.66 11.92
N LEU A 237 1.64 10.74 10.79
CA LEU A 237 0.60 11.73 10.50
C LEU A 237 -0.78 11.09 10.43
N GLY A 238 -1.76 11.73 11.08
CA GLY A 238 -3.17 11.34 11.01
C GLY A 238 -3.54 10.05 11.78
N PRO A 239 -4.77 9.55 11.59
CA PRO A 239 -5.26 8.32 12.23
C PRO A 239 -4.59 7.06 11.65
N PRO A 240 -4.73 5.89 12.31
CA PRO A 240 -4.21 4.61 11.82
C PRO A 240 -4.67 4.32 10.38
N PRO A 241 -3.76 3.88 9.48
CA PRO A 241 -4.05 3.83 8.04
C PRO A 241 -4.94 2.65 7.64
N PHE A 242 -5.00 1.57 8.45
CA PHE A 242 -5.52 0.28 8.02
C PHE A 242 -6.99 0.32 7.59
N GLY A 243 -7.87 0.99 8.35
CA GLY A 243 -9.27 1.15 7.96
C GLY A 243 -9.43 1.98 6.67
N ARG A 244 -8.65 3.05 6.49
CA ARG A 244 -8.65 3.85 5.26
C ARG A 244 -8.19 3.02 4.07
N MET A 245 -7.14 2.21 4.22
CA MET A 245 -6.63 1.32 3.17
C MET A 245 -7.69 0.30 2.76
N SER A 246 -8.31 -0.41 3.72
CA SER A 246 -9.39 -1.37 3.45
C SER A 246 -10.58 -0.74 2.72
N LEU A 247 -10.99 0.47 3.13
CA LEU A 247 -12.06 1.23 2.47
C LEU A 247 -11.77 1.50 1.00
N HIS A 248 -10.60 2.07 0.69
CA HIS A 248 -10.24 2.44 -0.68
C HIS A 248 -10.00 1.20 -1.56
N GLN A 249 -9.43 0.13 -1.01
CA GLN A 249 -9.32 -1.17 -1.70
C GLN A 249 -10.69 -1.72 -2.08
N LYS A 250 -11.69 -1.65 -1.18
CA LYS A 250 -13.05 -2.13 -1.47
C LYS A 250 -13.77 -1.29 -2.52
N ILE A 251 -13.58 0.02 -2.50
CA ILE A 251 -14.15 0.97 -3.48
C ILE A 251 -13.56 0.72 -4.87
N ALA A 252 -12.23 0.64 -4.98
CA ALA A 252 -11.55 0.41 -6.25
C ALA A 252 -11.78 -0.99 -6.83
N ALA A 253 -11.96 -2.01 -5.99
CA ALA A 253 -12.37 -3.35 -6.42
C ALA A 253 -13.74 -3.38 -7.14
N ASN A 254 -14.58 -2.36 -6.94
CA ASN A 254 -15.85 -2.19 -7.64
C ASN A 254 -15.75 -1.23 -8.85
N GLY A 255 -14.53 -0.78 -9.22
CA GLY A 255 -14.30 0.19 -10.29
C GLY A 255 -14.74 1.63 -9.95
N GLU A 256 -14.86 1.94 -8.65
CA GLU A 256 -15.37 3.20 -8.14
C GLU A 256 -14.25 4.04 -7.50
N LEU A 257 -14.50 5.34 -7.33
CA LEU A 257 -13.60 6.30 -6.68
C LEU A 257 -14.44 7.16 -5.70
N PRO A 258 -13.93 7.62 -4.54
CA PRO A 258 -14.71 8.48 -3.64
C PRO A 258 -15.26 9.72 -4.38
N LEU A 259 -16.48 10.14 -4.04
CA LEU A 259 -17.05 11.42 -4.47
C LEU A 259 -17.00 12.39 -3.30
N GLU A 260 -17.65 12.03 -2.20
CA GLU A 260 -17.49 12.67 -0.90
C GLU A 260 -17.03 11.63 0.13
N LEU A 261 -16.14 12.03 1.04
CA LEU A 261 -15.71 11.21 2.18
C LEU A 261 -15.68 12.06 3.43
N THR A 262 -16.37 11.59 4.47
CA THR A 262 -16.41 12.14 5.82
C THR A 262 -15.63 11.22 6.75
N LEU A 263 -14.71 11.79 7.52
CA LEU A 263 -14.10 11.17 8.69
C LEU A 263 -14.66 11.84 9.95
N THR A 264 -15.31 11.07 10.80
CA THR A 264 -15.78 11.48 12.13
C THR A 264 -14.85 10.90 13.19
N ILE A 265 -14.39 11.74 14.12
CA ILE A 265 -13.54 11.35 15.25
C ILE A 265 -14.26 11.73 16.56
N THR A 266 -14.76 10.72 17.28
CA THR A 266 -15.51 10.93 18.52
C THR A 266 -14.55 10.99 19.71
N GLY A 267 -14.24 12.18 20.21
CA GLY A 267 -13.52 12.35 21.48
C GLY A 267 -14.41 12.11 22.69
N SER A 268 -13.84 12.18 23.89
CA SER A 268 -14.60 12.05 25.15
C SER A 268 -15.43 13.30 25.51
N LYS A 269 -15.19 14.43 24.83
CA LYS A 269 -15.87 15.72 25.06
C LYS A 269 -16.37 16.42 23.79
N GLN A 270 -15.76 16.12 22.64
CA GLN A 270 -16.05 16.77 21.36
C GLN A 270 -15.99 15.74 20.24
N THR A 271 -16.78 15.94 19.19
CA THR A 271 -16.66 15.20 17.94
C THR A 271 -16.04 16.12 16.90
N GLU A 272 -14.97 15.66 16.25
CA GLU A 272 -14.37 16.36 15.11
C GLU A 272 -14.83 15.69 13.81
N GLN A 273 -15.09 16.51 12.80
CA GLN A 273 -15.53 16.04 11.50
C GLN A 273 -14.67 16.66 10.41
N TYR A 274 -14.16 15.82 9.52
CA TYR A 274 -13.36 16.20 8.37
C TYR A 274 -14.07 15.71 7.12
N ARG A 275 -14.55 16.61 6.28
CA ARG A 275 -15.23 16.31 5.02
C ARG A 275 -14.22 16.48 3.89
N SER A 276 -14.31 15.65 2.85
CA SER A 276 -13.50 15.77 1.65
C SER A 276 -14.32 15.50 0.40
N THR A 277 -14.04 16.24 -0.66
CA THR A 277 -14.68 16.09 -1.98
C THR A 277 -13.61 15.81 -3.03
N HIS A 278 -13.92 14.94 -3.98
CA HIS A 278 -12.98 14.46 -4.98
C HIS A 278 -13.60 14.62 -6.38
N SER A 279 -12.96 15.38 -7.26
CA SER A 279 -13.41 15.56 -8.65
C SER A 279 -12.32 15.09 -9.62
N VAL A 280 -12.67 14.12 -10.47
CA VAL A 280 -11.80 13.64 -11.56
C VAL A 280 -11.95 14.57 -12.76
N GLY A 281 -10.85 14.95 -13.40
CA GLY A 281 -10.84 15.80 -14.58
C GLY A 281 -9.70 15.47 -15.55
N GLU A 282 -9.71 16.14 -16.70
CA GLU A 282 -8.59 16.13 -17.64
C GLU A 282 -7.47 17.06 -17.16
N VAL A 283 -6.24 16.82 -17.62
CA VAL A 283 -5.08 17.67 -17.31
C VAL A 283 -5.00 18.82 -18.30
N ALA A 284 -5.36 20.02 -17.84
CA ALA A 284 -5.21 21.28 -18.58
C ALA A 284 -3.77 21.83 -18.50
N ASP A 285 -3.51 22.92 -19.22
CA ASP A 285 -2.14 23.43 -19.40
C ASP A 285 -1.50 23.93 -18.10
N SER A 286 -2.30 24.41 -17.14
CA SER A 286 -1.89 24.76 -15.78
C SER A 286 -1.26 23.58 -15.04
N GLU A 287 -1.90 22.42 -15.11
CA GLU A 287 -1.46 21.16 -14.50
C GLU A 287 -0.22 20.63 -15.22
N ARG A 288 -0.12 20.77 -16.55
CA ARG A 288 1.09 20.42 -17.32
C ARG A 288 2.28 21.30 -16.92
N GLN A 289 2.06 22.60 -16.75
CA GLN A 289 3.09 23.51 -16.24
C GLN A 289 3.52 23.09 -14.82
N MET A 290 2.56 22.75 -13.95
CA MET A 290 2.84 22.30 -12.59
C MET A 290 3.69 21.02 -12.54
N ILE A 291 3.40 20.04 -13.40
CA ILE A 291 4.24 18.83 -13.57
C ILE A 291 5.67 19.22 -13.98
N ASN A 292 5.82 20.15 -14.93
CA ASN A 292 7.14 20.60 -15.40
C ASN A 292 7.91 21.38 -14.32
N GLU A 293 7.25 22.23 -13.52
CA GLU A 293 7.84 22.88 -12.35
C GLU A 293 8.37 21.85 -11.34
N VAL A 294 7.57 20.82 -11.02
CA VAL A 294 7.95 19.76 -10.07
C VAL A 294 9.10 18.90 -10.62
N ARG A 295 9.11 18.61 -11.93
CA ARG A 295 10.25 17.96 -12.62
C ARG A 295 11.52 18.81 -12.53
N GLY A 296 11.43 20.13 -12.67
CA GLY A 296 12.55 21.05 -12.44
C GLY A 296 13.06 21.01 -11.00
N CYS A 297 12.16 20.99 -10.01
CA CYS A 297 12.52 20.88 -8.60
C CYS A 297 13.24 19.55 -8.28
N LEU A 298 12.77 18.43 -8.83
CA LEU A 298 13.43 17.11 -8.69
C LEU A 298 14.88 17.10 -9.18
N ALA A 299 15.20 17.86 -10.23
CA ALA A 299 16.56 17.95 -10.76
C ALA A 299 17.48 18.89 -9.96
N LEU A 300 16.93 19.91 -9.31
CA LEU A 300 17.68 21.00 -8.68
C LEU A 300 17.78 20.88 -7.15
N TYR A 301 16.82 20.24 -6.48
CA TYR A 301 16.75 20.25 -5.01
C TYR A 301 17.79 19.33 -4.38
N ARG A 302 18.39 19.78 -3.28
CA ARG A 302 19.46 19.06 -2.59
C ARG A 302 18.90 17.81 -1.89
N PRO A 303 19.45 16.60 -2.11
CA PRO A 303 19.01 15.41 -1.39
C PRO A 303 19.38 15.49 0.09
N VAL A 304 18.46 15.08 0.96
CA VAL A 304 18.64 14.93 2.41
C VAL A 304 18.07 13.61 2.91
N GLU A 305 18.61 13.13 4.02
CA GLU A 305 18.05 11.99 4.77
C GLU A 305 16.62 12.27 5.26
N LEU A 306 15.73 11.26 5.27
CA LEU A 306 14.33 11.42 5.70
C LEU A 306 14.19 12.03 7.11
N LYS A 307 15.12 11.71 8.02
CA LYS A 307 15.18 12.27 9.38
C LYS A 307 15.50 13.77 9.45
N ALA A 308 16.08 14.32 8.39
CA ALA A 308 16.47 15.72 8.25
C ALA A 308 15.52 16.50 7.31
N PHE A 309 14.54 15.81 6.71
CA PHE A 309 13.48 16.45 5.94
C PHE A 309 12.52 17.21 6.89
N PRO A 310 12.12 18.45 6.57
CA PRO A 310 11.18 19.22 7.40
C PRO A 310 9.82 18.51 7.56
N LYS A 311 9.17 18.72 8.71
CA LYS A 311 7.97 17.97 9.11
C LYS A 311 6.68 18.66 8.75
#